data_AF-A0A7S2NK37-F1
#
_entry.id   AF-A0A7S2NK37-F1
#
_cell.length_a   1.000
_cell.length_b   1.000
_cell.length_c   1.000
_cell.angle_alpha   90.00
_cell.angle_beta   90.00
_cell.angle_gamma   90.00
#
_symmetry.space_group_name_H-M   'P 1'
#
loop_
_entity.id
_entity.type
_entity.pdbx_description
1 polymer ?
#
loop_
_entity_poly.entity_id
_entity_poly.type
_entity_poly.pdbx_seq_one_letter_code
_entity_poly.pdbx_strand_id
1 'polypeptide(L)'
;LGLLKVNFDPALVCLLREVPFLLLAGDLDVPQAARDIFSRADTYRRWTSQLDHIVELYNAVLTELLPVEEPLLDDRIAKMDAALAPGLTELRWRSEDKIPAFIEQAMKVVNDVSGVVEIMKGNLRKICGILGSWCKESMLERKRGGKPLAVD
;
A
#
# COMPACT_ATOMS: atom_id res chain seq x y z
N LEU A 1 -3.96 11.99 -6.27
CA LEU A 1 -2.61 12.05 -6.91
C LEU A 1 -2.52 10.92 -7.94
N GLY A 2 -1.43 10.79 -8.71
CA GLY A 2 -1.17 9.57 -9.50
C GLY A 2 -0.57 8.45 -8.64
N LEU A 3 -0.23 7.31 -9.26
CA LEU A 3 0.53 6.25 -8.56
C LEU A 3 1.89 6.79 -8.08
N LEU A 4 2.26 6.41 -6.86
CA LEU A 4 3.46 6.90 -6.19
C LEU A 4 4.58 5.85 -6.24
N LYS A 5 5.82 6.34 -6.11
CA LYS A 5 7.02 5.51 -5.90
C LYS A 5 7.97 6.25 -4.98
N VAL A 6 8.70 5.52 -4.15
CA VAL A 6 9.73 6.14 -3.31
C VAL A 6 10.89 6.60 -4.17
N ASN A 7 11.27 7.87 -4.01
CA ASN A 7 12.35 8.49 -4.77
C ASN A 7 13.68 8.41 -4.01
N PHE A 8 14.29 7.23 -3.97
CA PHE A 8 15.64 7.06 -3.44
C PHE A 8 16.59 6.69 -4.58
N ASP A 9 17.69 7.44 -4.71
CA ASP A 9 18.58 7.35 -5.88
C ASP A 9 19.23 5.94 -5.95
N PRO A 10 19.10 5.21 -7.07
CA PRO A 10 19.72 3.90 -7.24
C PRO A 10 21.25 3.90 -7.08
N ALA A 11 21.93 5.00 -7.40
CA ALA A 11 23.36 5.15 -7.17
C ALA A 11 23.70 5.20 -5.68
N LEU A 12 22.84 5.81 -4.85
CA LEU A 12 23.00 5.78 -3.40
C LEU A 12 22.77 4.36 -2.85
N VAL A 13 21.82 3.61 -3.40
CA VAL A 13 21.64 2.19 -3.04
C VAL A 13 22.90 1.38 -3.35
N CYS A 14 23.50 1.58 -4.53
CA CYS A 14 24.75 0.91 -4.90
C CYS A 14 25.89 1.31 -3.96
N LEU A 15 26.04 2.61 -3.67
CA LEU A 15 27.04 3.12 -2.72
C LEU A 15 26.89 2.48 -1.35
N LEU A 16 25.67 2.46 -0.78
CA LEU A 16 25.41 1.87 0.54
C LEU A 16 25.70 0.36 0.58
N ARG A 17 25.55 -0.32 -0.56
CA ARG A 17 25.90 -1.74 -0.71
C ARG A 17 27.41 -1.97 -0.84
N GLU A 18 28.12 -1.09 -1.54
CA GLU A 18 29.53 -1.30 -1.94
C GLU A 18 30.55 -0.80 -0.90
N VAL A 19 30.25 0.28 -0.18
CA VAL A 19 31.14 0.84 0.86
C VAL A 19 31.60 -0.19 1.90
N PRO A 20 30.75 -1.07 2.45
CA PRO A 20 31.19 -2.13 3.36
C PRO A 20 32.28 -3.04 2.79
N PHE A 21 32.15 -3.43 1.51
CA PHE A 21 33.10 -4.31 0.85
C PHE A 21 34.42 -3.60 0.57
N LEU A 22 34.36 -2.33 0.16
CA LEU A 22 35.55 -1.52 -0.07
C LEU A 22 36.35 -1.29 1.22
N LEU A 23 35.66 -1.04 2.35
CA LEU A 23 36.29 -0.92 3.66
C LEU A 23 36.93 -2.25 4.12
N LEU A 24 36.31 -3.39 3.80
CA LEU A 24 36.85 -4.71 4.13
C LEU A 24 38.05 -5.10 3.25
N ALA A 25 38.04 -4.69 1.98
CA ALA A 25 39.12 -4.99 1.04
C ALA A 25 40.45 -4.29 1.43
N GLY A 26 40.40 -3.15 2.11
CA GLY A 26 41.56 -2.46 2.69
C GLY A 26 42.51 -1.79 1.69
N ASP A 27 42.49 -2.20 0.42
CA ASP A 27 43.39 -1.73 -0.63
C ASP A 27 42.91 -0.44 -1.32
N LEU A 28 41.67 0.00 -1.06
CA LEU A 28 41.07 1.20 -1.66
C LEU A 28 40.69 2.23 -0.59
N ASP A 29 41.19 3.46 -0.72
CA ASP A 29 40.79 4.55 0.16
C ASP A 29 39.41 5.07 -0.23
N VAL A 30 38.41 4.76 0.58
CA VAL A 30 37.02 5.23 0.40
C VAL A 30 36.92 6.72 0.73
N PRO A 31 36.42 7.58 -0.18
CA PRO A 31 36.25 9.01 0.06
C PRO A 31 35.42 9.31 1.32
N GLN A 32 35.80 10.33 2.08
CA GLN A 32 35.12 10.69 3.34
C GLN A 32 33.61 10.93 3.15
N ALA A 33 33.20 11.57 2.05
CA ALA A 33 31.79 11.79 1.74
C ALA A 33 30.98 10.49 1.64
N ALA A 34 31.57 9.41 1.11
CA ALA A 34 30.92 8.10 1.04
C ALA A 34 30.82 7.44 2.42
N ARG A 35 31.84 7.60 3.28
CA ARG A 35 31.81 7.14 4.68
C ARG A 35 30.73 7.87 5.47
N ASP A 36 30.59 9.17 5.27
CA ASP A 36 29.58 9.99 5.95
C ASP A 36 28.16 9.57 5.55
N ILE A 37 27.92 9.30 4.26
CA ILE A 37 26.63 8.77 3.79
C ILE A 37 26.39 7.37 4.36
N PHE A 38 27.40 6.50 4.36
CA PHE A 38 27.32 5.15 4.89
C PHE A 38 27.04 5.11 6.40
N SER A 39 27.50 6.10 7.17
CA SER A 39 27.19 6.21 8.60
C SER A 39 25.68 6.25 8.91
N ARG A 40 24.87 6.61 7.92
CA ARG A 40 23.40 6.71 8.00
C ARG A 40 22.68 5.62 7.21
N ALA A 41 23.40 4.60 6.72
CA ALA A 41 22.88 3.54 5.87
C ALA A 41 21.63 2.86 6.46
N ASP A 42 21.70 2.48 7.73
CA ASP A 42 20.60 1.79 8.42
C ASP A 42 19.37 2.68 8.61
N THR A 43 19.57 3.98 8.74
CA THR A 43 18.48 4.95 8.86
C THR A 43 17.78 5.11 7.52
N TYR A 44 18.52 5.31 6.43
CA TYR A 44 17.94 5.37 5.09
C TYR A 44 17.22 4.08 4.73
N ARG A 45 17.84 2.92 4.98
CA ARG A 45 17.22 1.62 4.69
C ARG A 45 15.89 1.42 5.42
N ARG A 46 15.81 1.81 6.70
CA ARG A 46 14.57 1.75 7.48
C ARG A 46 13.50 2.68 6.90
N TRP A 47 13.85 3.93 6.62
CA TRP A 47 12.90 4.90 6.06
C TRP A 47 12.40 4.50 4.68
N THR A 48 13.30 4.08 3.77
CA THR A 48 12.91 3.62 2.43
C THR A 48 11.95 2.44 2.52
N SER A 49 12.24 1.44 3.36
CA SER A 49 11.35 0.28 3.54
C SER A 49 9.97 0.67 4.09
N GLN A 50 9.90 1.61 5.04
CA GLN A 50 8.63 2.09 5.58
C GLN A 50 7.83 2.87 4.54
N LEU A 51 8.50 3.74 3.77
CA LEU A 51 7.89 4.52 2.70
C LEU A 51 7.43 3.63 1.54
N ASP A 52 8.18 2.58 1.20
CA ASP A 52 7.80 1.62 0.16
C ASP A 52 6.49 0.92 0.54
N HIS A 53 6.37 0.50 1.79
CA HIS A 53 5.13 -0.11 2.29
C HIS A 53 3.94 0.87 2.25
N ILE A 54 4.16 2.13 2.66
CA ILE A 54 3.13 3.19 2.58
C ILE A 54 2.67 3.39 1.13
N VAL A 55 3.61 3.47 0.20
CA VAL A 55 3.33 3.66 -1.22
C VAL A 55 2.63 2.46 -1.83
N GLU A 56 3.02 1.24 -1.44
CA GLU A 56 2.36 0.00 -1.86
C GLU A 56 0.89 0.00 -1.44
N LEU A 57 0.59 0.28 -0.17
CA LEU A 57 -0.79 0.37 0.33
C LEU A 57 -1.58 1.48 -0.36
N TYR A 58 -0.98 2.65 -0.55
CA TYR A 58 -1.59 3.77 -1.25
C TYR A 58 -1.99 3.38 -2.69
N ASN A 59 -1.05 2.78 -3.43
CA ASN A 59 -1.28 2.35 -4.80
C ASN A 59 -2.30 1.21 -4.86
N ALA A 60 -2.27 0.27 -3.91
CA ALA A 60 -3.24 -0.82 -3.82
C ALA A 60 -4.67 -0.26 -3.71
N VAL A 61 -4.90 0.68 -2.78
CA VAL A 61 -6.20 1.36 -2.64
C VAL A 61 -6.69 1.95 -3.96
N LEU A 62 -5.84 2.70 -4.68
CA LEU A 62 -6.23 3.31 -5.95
C LEU A 62 -6.47 2.30 -7.07
N THR A 63 -5.73 1.19 -7.10
CA THR A 63 -5.86 0.18 -8.16
C THR A 63 -6.98 -0.82 -7.93
N GLU A 64 -7.38 -1.05 -6.67
CA GLU A 64 -8.42 -2.01 -6.32
C GLU A 64 -9.83 -1.42 -6.39
N LEU A 65 -9.97 -0.10 -6.24
CA LEU A 65 -11.27 0.56 -6.25
C LEU A 65 -11.89 0.57 -7.65
N LEU A 66 -13.17 0.20 -7.69
CA LEU A 66 -13.99 0.32 -8.90
C LEU A 66 -14.52 1.76 -9.02
N PRO A 67 -14.87 2.22 -10.24
CA PRO A 67 -15.41 3.57 -10.45
C PRO A 67 -16.68 3.89 -9.63
N VAL A 68 -17.44 2.86 -9.25
CA VAL A 68 -18.65 3.01 -8.42
C VAL A 68 -18.35 3.05 -6.92
N GLU A 69 -17.17 2.61 -6.51
CA GLU A 69 -16.71 2.58 -5.12
C GLU A 69 -15.88 3.82 -4.76
N GLU A 70 -15.15 4.39 -5.73
CA GLU A 70 -14.34 5.61 -5.54
C GLU A 70 -15.10 6.73 -4.80
N PRO A 71 -16.32 7.15 -5.23
CA PRO A 71 -17.05 8.23 -4.58
C PRO A 71 -17.37 7.97 -3.10
N LEU A 72 -17.42 6.71 -2.68
CA LEU A 72 -17.67 6.35 -1.28
C LEU A 72 -16.44 6.57 -0.39
N LEU A 73 -15.25 6.64 -0.99
CA LEU A 73 -13.97 6.81 -0.32
C LEU A 73 -13.27 8.13 -0.65
N ASP A 74 -13.83 9.00 -1.49
CA ASP A 74 -13.24 10.29 -1.89
C ASP A 74 -12.69 11.09 -0.70
N ASP A 75 -13.48 11.27 0.36
CA ASP A 75 -13.05 11.99 1.57
C ASP A 75 -11.84 11.33 2.27
N ARG A 76 -11.74 10.01 2.20
CA ARG A 76 -10.65 9.22 2.78
C ARG A 76 -9.41 9.29 1.90
N ILE A 77 -9.58 9.21 0.58
CA ILE A 77 -8.51 9.36 -0.40
C ILE A 77 -7.93 10.78 -0.32
N ALA A 78 -8.78 11.80 -0.19
CA ALA A 78 -8.33 13.19 -0.02
C ALA A 78 -7.50 13.37 1.27
N LYS A 79 -7.89 12.74 2.38
CA LYS A 79 -7.09 12.75 3.62
C LYS A 79 -5.74 12.06 3.45
N MET A 80 -5.72 10.96 2.71
CA MET A 80 -4.51 10.22 2.40
C MET A 80 -3.56 11.03 1.52
N ASP A 81 -4.09 11.67 0.47
CA ASP A 81 -3.35 12.60 -0.40
C ASP A 81 -2.77 13.77 0.40
N ALA A 82 -3.56 14.37 1.29
CA ALA A 82 -3.10 15.46 2.16
C ALA A 82 -1.99 15.01 3.14
N ALA A 83 -2.08 13.79 3.67
CA ALA A 83 -1.07 13.25 4.56
C ALA A 83 0.27 12.99 3.83
N LEU A 84 0.23 12.62 2.55
CA LEU A 84 1.41 12.33 1.73
C LEU A 84 2.00 13.57 1.03
N ALA A 85 1.22 14.63 0.86
CA ALA A 85 1.62 15.85 0.16
C ALA A 85 2.97 16.44 0.63
N PRO A 86 3.28 16.55 1.95
CA PRO A 86 4.57 17.07 2.40
C PRO A 86 5.78 16.26 1.92
N GLY A 87 5.59 14.94 1.74
CA GLY A 87 6.61 14.04 1.20
C GLY A 87 6.94 14.29 -0.28
N LEU A 88 6.02 14.91 -1.01
CA LEU A 88 6.16 15.18 -2.45
C LEU A 88 6.72 16.58 -2.74
N THR A 89 6.47 17.55 -1.86
CA THR A 89 6.79 18.96 -2.12
C THR A 89 7.94 19.50 -1.28
N GLU A 90 8.04 19.10 -0.02
CA GLU A 90 8.85 19.81 0.98
C GLU A 90 9.95 18.95 1.60
N LEU A 91 9.66 17.68 1.87
CA LEU A 91 10.59 16.80 2.58
C LEU A 91 11.73 16.33 1.69
N ARG A 92 12.94 16.37 2.25
CA ARG A 92 14.16 15.85 1.63
C ARG A 92 14.79 14.84 2.56
N TRP A 93 15.51 13.85 2.02
CA TRP A 93 16.20 12.79 2.79
C TRP A 93 17.18 13.29 3.86
N ARG A 94 17.63 14.56 3.77
CA ARG A 94 18.50 15.19 4.77
C ARG A 94 17.76 15.78 5.98
N SER A 95 16.43 15.84 5.96
CA SER A 95 15.59 16.42 7.03
C SER A 95 15.26 15.36 8.10
N GLU A 96 16.29 14.91 8.82
CA GLU A 96 16.20 13.77 9.74
C GLU A 96 15.22 13.98 10.91
N ASP A 97 15.00 15.24 11.29
CA ASP A 97 14.09 15.65 12.35
C ASP A 97 12.60 15.49 11.96
N LYS A 98 12.28 15.61 10.66
CA LYS A 98 10.89 15.64 10.16
C LYS A 98 10.42 14.32 9.56
N ILE A 99 11.34 13.55 8.98
CA ILE A 99 11.00 12.29 8.28
C ILE A 99 10.32 11.27 9.22
N PRO A 100 10.80 11.01 10.45
CA PRO A 100 10.17 10.00 11.31
C PRO A 100 8.71 10.31 11.64
N ALA A 101 8.42 11.55 12.03
CA ALA A 101 7.06 11.99 12.35
C ALA A 101 6.15 11.95 11.11
N PHE A 102 6.69 12.31 9.94
CA PHE A 102 5.97 12.17 8.67
C PHE A 102 5.63 10.72 8.35
N ILE A 103 6.60 9.81 8.44
CA ILE A 103 6.39 8.37 8.16
C ILE A 103 5.33 7.81 9.10
N GLU A 104 5.39 8.12 10.40
CA GLU A 104 4.41 7.65 11.38
C GLU A 104 2.99 8.13 11.04
N GLN A 105 2.83 9.43 10.76
CA GLN A 105 1.54 10.01 10.42
C GLN A 105 0.99 9.46 9.09
N ALA A 106 1.83 9.35 8.06
CA ALA A 106 1.46 8.80 6.77
C ALA A 106 1.05 7.33 6.88
N MET A 107 1.84 6.52 7.59
CA MET A 107 1.56 5.10 7.85
C MET A 107 0.22 4.92 8.55
N LYS A 108 -0.08 5.75 9.56
CA LYS A 108 -1.35 5.69 10.29
C LYS A 108 -2.53 5.94 9.36
N VAL A 109 -2.51 7.04 8.61
CA VAL A 109 -3.62 7.43 7.72
C VAL A 109 -3.82 6.40 6.61
N VAL A 110 -2.74 5.94 5.98
CA VAL A 110 -2.80 4.97 4.88
C VAL A 110 -3.32 3.62 5.36
N ASN A 111 -2.89 3.13 6.52
CA ASN A 111 -3.42 1.89 7.10
C ASN A 111 -4.92 2.00 7.44
N ASP A 112 -5.36 3.13 7.99
CA ASP A 112 -6.79 3.33 8.30
C ASP A 112 -7.65 3.26 7.03
N VAL A 113 -7.19 3.84 5.92
CA VAL A 113 -7.92 3.80 4.64
C VAL A 113 -7.85 2.40 4.02
N SER A 114 -6.66 1.79 3.97
CA SER A 114 -6.45 0.45 3.43
C SER A 114 -7.30 -0.60 4.16
N GLY A 115 -7.37 -0.54 5.50
CA GLY A 115 -8.19 -1.47 6.28
C GLY A 115 -9.69 -1.34 5.98
N VAL A 116 -10.19 -0.13 5.71
CA VAL A 116 -11.58 0.06 5.30
C VAL A 116 -11.85 -0.53 3.92
N VAL A 117 -10.93 -0.34 2.97
CA VAL A 117 -11.03 -0.94 1.64
C VAL A 117 -11.03 -2.47 1.74
N GLU A 118 -10.13 -3.05 2.53
CA GLU A 118 -10.05 -4.49 2.74
C GLU A 118 -11.37 -5.06 3.30
N ILE A 119 -11.95 -4.40 4.30
CA ILE A 119 -13.24 -4.79 4.88
C ILE A 119 -14.35 -4.68 3.83
N MET A 120 -14.41 -3.57 3.10
CA MET A 120 -15.43 -3.34 2.07
C MET A 120 -15.37 -4.41 0.98
N LYS A 121 -14.17 -4.67 0.43
CA LYS A 121 -13.93 -5.71 -0.58
C LYS A 121 -14.18 -7.11 -0.03
N GLY A 122 -13.82 -7.35 1.22
CA GLY A 122 -14.12 -8.60 1.94
C GLY A 122 -15.62 -8.86 2.05
N ASN A 123 -16.40 -7.84 2.40
CA ASN A 123 -17.86 -7.94 2.48
C ASN A 123 -18.49 -8.17 1.10
N LEU A 124 -18.03 -7.45 0.08
CA LEU A 124 -18.50 -7.64 -1.30
C LEU A 124 -18.27 -9.07 -1.79
N ARG A 125 -17.06 -9.63 -1.57
CA ARG A 125 -16.75 -11.03 -1.92
C ARG A 125 -17.69 -12.03 -1.23
N LYS A 126 -18.02 -11.81 0.04
CA LYS A 126 -18.96 -12.67 0.77
C LYS A 126 -20.37 -12.61 0.18
N ILE A 127 -20.86 -11.40 -0.11
CA ILE A 127 -22.19 -11.20 -0.72
C ILE A 127 -22.25 -11.87 -2.09
N CYS A 128 -21.24 -11.66 -2.94
CA CYS A 128 -21.15 -12.32 -4.24
C CYS A 128 -21.08 -13.85 -4.11
N GLY A 129 -20.39 -14.38 -3.10
CA GLY A 129 -20.35 -15.81 -2.82
C GLY A 129 -21.71 -16.39 -2.46
N ILE A 130 -22.49 -15.70 -1.61
CA ILE A 130 -23.85 -16.10 -1.22
C ILE A 130 -24.80 -16.02 -2.42
N LEU A 131 -24.79 -14.91 -3.16
CA LEU A 131 -25.61 -14.78 -4.37
C LEU A 131 -25.25 -15.88 -5.39
N GLY A 132 -23.97 -16.19 -5.52
CA GLY A 132 -23.49 -17.27 -6.38
C GLY A 132 -23.98 -18.66 -5.96
N SER A 133 -24.24 -18.92 -4.67
CA SER A 133 -24.85 -20.18 -4.24
C SER A 133 -26.35 -20.21 -4.55
N TRP A 134 -27.06 -19.10 -4.34
CA TRP A 134 -28.48 -18.98 -4.69
C TRP A 134 -28.73 -19.08 -6.19
N CYS A 135 -27.79 -18.69 -7.04
CA CYS A 135 -27.92 -18.90 -8.48
C CYS A 135 -27.74 -20.37 -8.91
N LYS A 136 -27.10 -21.21 -8.08
CA LYS A 136 -26.88 -22.64 -8.40
C LYS A 136 -28.10 -23.51 -8.07
N GLU A 137 -28.83 -23.17 -7.02
CA GLU A 137 -30.03 -23.88 -6.59
C GLU A 137 -31.27 -23.08 -7.01
N SER A 138 -32.25 -23.73 -7.65
CA SER A 138 -33.50 -23.06 -8.00
C SER A 138 -34.23 -22.67 -6.72
N MET A 139 -34.41 -21.36 -6.48
CA MET A 139 -35.18 -20.84 -5.35
C MET A 139 -36.61 -21.40 -5.27
N LEU A 140 -37.13 -21.88 -6.41
CA LEU A 140 -38.39 -22.59 -6.51
C LEU A 140 -38.13 -24.01 -6.98
N GLU A 141 -38.27 -24.97 -6.08
CA GLU A 141 -38.30 -26.39 -6.45
C GLU A 141 -39.75 -26.88 -6.47
N ARG A 142 -40.16 -27.45 -7.60
CA ARG A 142 -41.41 -28.21 -7.63
C ARG A 142 -41.19 -29.48 -6.82
N LYS A 143 -41.92 -29.65 -5.70
CA LYS A 143 -41.95 -30.90 -4.93
C LYS A 143 -42.23 -32.08 -5.87
N ARG A 144 -41.21 -32.90 -6.16
CA ARG A 144 -41.41 -34.13 -6.95
C ARG A 144 -42.26 -35.09 -6.11
N GLY A 145 -43.48 -35.38 -6.57
CA GLY A 145 -44.40 -36.32 -5.90
C GLY A 145 -45.73 -35.75 -5.41
N GLY A 146 -46.06 -34.47 -5.68
CA GLY A 146 -47.43 -34.00 -5.52
C GLY A 146 -48.33 -34.68 -6.55
N LYS A 147 -49.36 -35.42 -6.10
CA LYS A 147 -50.39 -36.00 -6.99
C LYS A 147 -50.86 -34.93 -7.99
N PRO A 148 -50.97 -35.25 -9.30
CA PRO A 148 -51.52 -34.30 -10.25
C PRO A 148 -52.91 -33.88 -9.75
N LEU A 149 -53.17 -32.57 -9.74
CA LEU A 149 -54.51 -32.04 -9.52
C LEU A 149 -55.41 -32.67 -10.57
N ALA A 150 -56.34 -33.52 -10.12
CA ALA A 150 -57.41 -33.99 -10.98
C ALA A 150 -58.22 -32.76 -11.37
N VAL A 151 -58.13 -32.38 -12.63
CA VAL A 151 -59.07 -31.49 -13.28
C VAL A 151 -60.14 -32.39 -13.89
N ASP A 152 -61.39 -32.13 -13.50
CA ASP A 152 -62.59 -32.89 -13.85
C ASP A 152 -62.77 -33.14 -15.36
#